data_AF-A0A1V3H903-F1
#
_entry.id   AF-A0A1V3H903-F1
#
_cell.length_a   1.000
_cell.length_b   1.000
_cell.length_c   1.000
_cell.angle_alpha   90.00
_cell.angle_beta   90.00
_cell.angle_gamma   90.00
#
_symmetry.space_group_name_H-M   'P 1'
#
loop_
_entity.id
_entity.type
_entity.pdbx_description
1 polymer ?
#
loop_
_entity_poly.entity_id
_entity_poly.type
_entity_poly.pdbx_seq_one_letter_code
_entity_poly.pdbx_strand_id
1 'polypeptide(L)'
;MKRLLATLSFAFVVAASLPSFAANETTEMSADQLTDQVVSSYAEAAEQVVSISKDYQSKLESISDEEQAKALMAETQKEMAQAIEATGLSIEEYNNVFRQAREDKELQKKISNMINE
;
A
#
# COMPACT_ATOMS: atom_id res chain seq x y z
N MET A 1 -15.35 -8.60 18.62
CA MET A 1 -15.58 -8.39 17.17
C MET A 1 -14.24 -8.62 16.47
N LYS A 2 -14.09 -9.69 15.69
CA LYS A 2 -12.85 -9.96 14.95
C LYS A 2 -12.93 -9.25 13.60
N ARG A 3 -12.18 -8.16 13.42
CA ARG A 3 -12.01 -7.53 12.12
C ARG A 3 -11.04 -8.38 11.31
N LEU A 4 -11.59 -9.08 10.32
CA LEU A 4 -10.82 -9.77 9.30
C LEU A 4 -10.12 -8.69 8.46
N LEU A 5 -8.81 -8.54 8.65
CA LEU A 5 -7.96 -7.79 7.74
C LEU A 5 -7.91 -8.57 6.44
N ALA A 6 -8.72 -8.18 5.46
CA ALA A 6 -8.58 -8.65 4.09
C ALA A 6 -7.24 -8.11 3.57
N THR A 7 -6.23 -8.97 3.52
CA THR A 7 -4.94 -8.69 2.90
C THR A 7 -5.15 -8.48 1.41
N LEU A 8 -5.32 -7.23 0.97
CA LEU A 8 -5.10 -6.87 -0.43
C LEU A 8 -3.60 -7.01 -0.70
N SER A 9 -3.17 -8.21 -1.08
CA SER A 9 -1.87 -8.43 -1.69
C SER A 9 -2.00 -8.06 -3.16
N PHE A 10 -1.47 -6.91 -3.56
CA PHE A 10 -1.18 -6.62 -4.96
C PHE A 10 0.04 -7.46 -5.37
N ALA A 11 -0.18 -8.76 -5.62
CA ALA A 11 0.85 -9.65 -6.13
C ALA A 11 0.76 -9.64 -7.67
N PHE A 12 1.71 -8.97 -8.32
CA PHE A 12 1.91 -9.08 -9.76
C PHE A 12 2.52 -10.47 -10.04
N VAL A 13 1.71 -11.44 -10.47
CA VAL A 13 2.19 -12.77 -10.84
C VAL A 13 2.78 -12.70 -12.25
N VAL A 14 4.12 -12.69 -12.36
CA VAL A 14 4.81 -12.99 -13.62
C VAL A 14 4.90 -14.51 -13.73
N ALA A 15 4.20 -15.09 -14.71
CA ALA A 15 4.18 -16.52 -14.96
C ALA A 15 5.50 -17.02 -15.59
N ALA A 16 6.15 -17.95 -14.87
CA ALA A 16 6.89 -19.14 -15.28
C ALA A 16 7.73 -19.12 -16.58
N SER A 17 9.06 -19.27 -16.43
CA SER A 17 9.89 -20.37 -17.03
C SER A 17 11.38 -20.01 -17.23
N LEU A 18 12.14 -19.74 -16.16
CA LEU A 18 13.62 -19.63 -16.24
C LEU A 18 14.28 -19.97 -14.88
N PRO A 19 15.54 -20.47 -14.87
CA PRO A 19 16.22 -20.99 -13.68
C PRO A 19 16.45 -19.89 -12.64
N SER A 20 16.12 -20.20 -11.38
CA SER A 20 16.37 -19.43 -10.15
C SER A 20 16.85 -18.00 -10.37
N PHE A 21 15.95 -17.13 -10.80
CA PHE A 21 16.19 -15.70 -10.59
C PHE A 21 16.18 -15.47 -9.08
N ALA A 22 17.20 -14.73 -8.67
CA ALA A 22 17.44 -14.21 -7.35
C ALA A 22 16.15 -14.00 -6.57
N ALA A 23 16.22 -14.30 -5.27
CA ALA A 23 15.40 -13.65 -4.25
C ALA A 23 15.04 -12.26 -4.78
N ASN A 24 13.74 -12.05 -5.03
CA ASN A 24 13.16 -10.78 -5.41
C ASN A 24 13.95 -9.71 -4.66
N GLU A 25 14.84 -8.98 -5.34
CA GLU A 25 15.64 -7.91 -4.74
C GLU A 25 14.64 -6.78 -4.48
N THR A 26 13.78 -7.00 -3.49
CA THR A 26 13.13 -5.93 -2.76
C THR A 26 14.27 -5.18 -2.12
N THR A 27 14.67 -4.08 -2.74
CA THR A 27 15.54 -3.08 -2.12
C THR A 27 14.85 -2.64 -0.83
N GLU A 28 15.23 -3.26 0.28
CA GLU A 28 14.74 -2.85 1.58
C GLU A 28 15.32 -1.48 1.90
N MET A 29 14.44 -0.56 2.26
CA MET A 29 14.84 0.74 2.78
C MET A 29 15.74 0.52 4.00
N SER A 30 16.94 1.08 3.97
CA SER A 30 17.88 0.98 5.09
C SER A 30 17.34 1.73 6.32
N ALA A 31 17.79 1.36 7.52
CA ALA A 31 17.37 2.02 8.76
C ALA A 31 17.59 3.55 8.73
N ASP A 32 18.67 4.01 8.09
CA ASP A 32 18.98 5.45 7.93
C ASP A 32 17.98 6.18 7.02
N GLN A 33 17.31 5.47 6.12
CA GLN A 33 16.29 6.03 5.22
C GLN A 33 14.90 6.05 5.88
N LEU A 34 14.66 5.21 6.90
CA LEU A 34 13.41 5.15 7.65
C LEU A 34 13.32 6.26 8.72
N THR A 35 13.40 7.50 8.26
CA THR A 35 13.36 8.69 9.13
C THR A 35 11.95 8.97 9.67
N ASP A 36 11.83 9.79 10.71
CA ASP A 36 10.53 10.24 11.25
C ASP A 36 9.66 10.91 10.18
N GLN A 37 10.27 11.68 9.28
CA GLN A 37 9.58 12.32 8.16
C GLN A 37 8.98 11.28 7.19
N VAL A 38 9.73 10.25 6.84
CA VAL A 38 9.25 9.17 5.95
C VAL A 38 8.10 8.40 6.60
N VAL A 39 8.19 8.13 7.91
CA VAL A 39 7.10 7.45 8.65
C VAL A 39 5.86 8.34 8.74
N SER A 40 6.03 9.66 8.91
CA SER A 40 4.93 10.63 8.92
C SER A 40 4.24 10.73 7.56
N SER A 41 5.00 10.90 6.47
CA SER A 41 4.44 10.88 5.11
C SER A 41 3.73 9.55 4.80
N TYR A 42 4.26 8.43 5.29
CA TYR A 42 3.61 7.13 5.14
C TYR A 42 2.28 7.06 5.89
N ALA A 43 2.22 7.58 7.13
CA ALA A 43 0.98 7.61 7.90
C ALA A 43 -0.12 8.41 7.17
N GLU A 44 0.21 9.57 6.63
CA GLU A 44 -0.69 10.39 5.82
C GLU A 44 -1.14 9.65 4.54
N ALA A 45 -0.20 9.08 3.80
CA ALA A 45 -0.50 8.32 2.58
C ALA A 45 -1.40 7.11 2.86
N ALA A 46 -1.13 6.38 3.95
CA ALA A 46 -1.89 5.20 4.35
C ALA A 46 -3.35 5.55 4.69
N GLU A 47 -3.60 6.69 5.33
CA GLU A 47 -4.96 7.17 5.58
C GLU A 47 -5.71 7.44 4.27
N GLN A 48 -5.07 8.14 3.33
CA GLN A 48 -5.67 8.44 2.01
C GLN A 48 -5.95 7.17 1.21
N VAL A 49 -4.99 6.24 1.16
CA VAL A 49 -5.13 4.94 0.48
C VAL A 49 -6.28 4.14 1.08
N VAL A 50 -6.45 4.14 2.41
CA VAL A 50 -7.58 3.49 3.08
C VAL A 50 -8.90 4.16 2.70
N SER A 51 -8.95 5.49 2.58
CA SER A 51 -10.15 6.19 2.14
C SER A 51 -10.53 5.81 0.70
N ILE A 52 -9.58 5.88 -0.23
CA ILE A 52 -9.77 5.53 -1.64
C ILE A 52 -10.23 4.07 -1.78
N SER A 53 -9.63 3.15 -1.01
CA SER A 53 -10.01 1.74 -1.00
C SER A 53 -11.45 1.51 -0.51
N LYS A 54 -11.91 2.27 0.49
CA LYS A 54 -13.32 2.21 0.94
C LYS A 54 -14.27 2.71 -0.15
N ASP A 55 -13.95 3.83 -0.78
CA ASP A 55 -14.77 4.39 -1.86
C ASP A 55 -14.86 3.47 -3.06
N TYR A 56 -13.75 2.83 -3.43
CA TYR A 56 -13.71 1.78 -4.44
C TYR A 56 -14.66 0.63 -4.09
N GLN A 57 -14.58 0.10 -2.86
CA GLN A 57 -15.43 -1.01 -2.43
C GLN A 57 -16.92 -0.64 -2.53
N SER A 58 -17.30 0.55 -2.08
CA SER A 58 -18.69 1.02 -2.18
C SER A 58 -19.16 1.21 -3.62
N LYS A 59 -18.30 1.73 -4.51
CA LYS A 59 -18.62 1.87 -5.94
C LYS A 59 -18.75 0.51 -6.63
N LEU A 60 -17.85 -0.43 -6.30
CA LEU A 60 -17.82 -1.76 -6.90
C LEU A 60 -19.08 -2.57 -6.59
N GLU A 61 -19.65 -2.44 -5.39
CA GLU A 61 -20.92 -3.10 -5.01
C GLU A 61 -22.09 -2.74 -5.93
N SER A 62 -22.04 -1.60 -6.61
CA SER A 62 -23.07 -1.13 -7.54
C SER A 62 -22.79 -1.49 -9.00
N ILE A 63 -21.64 -2.10 -9.31
CA ILE A 63 -21.21 -2.43 -10.66
C ILE A 63 -21.33 -3.95 -10.88
N SER A 64 -22.17 -4.34 -11.84
CA SER A 64 -22.29 -5.75 -12.28
C SER A 64 -21.56 -6.04 -13.60
N ASP A 65 -21.15 -4.99 -14.31
CA ASP A 65 -20.44 -5.10 -15.59
C ASP A 65 -18.92 -5.26 -15.36
N GLU A 66 -18.33 -6.29 -15.97
CA GLU A 66 -16.92 -6.63 -15.75
C GLU A 66 -15.96 -5.55 -16.29
N GLU A 67 -16.28 -4.93 -17.43
CA GLU A 67 -15.42 -3.92 -18.03
C GLU A 67 -15.47 -2.61 -17.22
N GLN A 68 -16.64 -2.25 -16.70
CA GLN A 68 -16.77 -1.14 -15.76
C GLN A 68 -16.03 -1.40 -14.45
N ALA A 69 -16.07 -2.63 -13.93
CA ALA A 69 -15.32 -3.00 -12.73
C ALA A 69 -13.81 -2.89 -12.95
N LYS A 70 -13.31 -3.36 -14.10
CA LYS A 70 -11.89 -3.20 -14.49
C LYS A 70 -11.49 -1.73 -14.62
N ALA A 71 -12.31 -0.91 -15.26
CA ALA A 71 -12.06 0.53 -15.40
C ALA A 71 -12.01 1.23 -14.03
N LEU A 72 -12.96 0.91 -13.15
CA LEU A 72 -12.96 1.44 -11.77
C LEU A 72 -11.69 1.03 -11.02
N MET A 73 -11.26 -0.24 -11.14
CA MET A 73 -10.04 -0.73 -10.50
C MET A 73 -8.78 -0.01 -11.02
N ALA A 74 -8.71 0.29 -12.32
CA ALA A 74 -7.59 1.01 -12.92
C ALA A 74 -7.52 2.47 -12.43
N GLU A 75 -8.66 3.18 -12.40
CA GLU A 75 -8.69 4.55 -11.89
C GLU A 75 -8.34 4.60 -10.41
N THR A 76 -8.85 3.66 -9.61
CA THR A 76 -8.54 3.58 -8.17
C THR A 76 -7.05 3.36 -7.93
N GLN A 77 -6.39 2.52 -8.72
CA GLN A 77 -4.93 2.33 -8.63
C GLN A 77 -4.16 3.63 -8.90
N LYS A 78 -4.60 4.38 -9.90
CA LYS A 78 -4.02 5.68 -10.23
C LYS A 78 -4.25 6.70 -9.12
N GLU A 79 -5.46 6.78 -8.56
CA GLU A 79 -5.76 7.64 -7.41
C GLU A 79 -4.89 7.31 -6.19
N MET A 80 -4.70 6.02 -5.88
CA MET A 80 -3.83 5.59 -4.78
C MET A 80 -2.36 5.97 -5.02
N ALA A 81 -1.85 5.78 -6.24
CA ALA A 81 -0.49 6.18 -6.59
C ALA A 81 -0.29 7.70 -6.43
N GLN A 82 -1.25 8.50 -6.91
CA GLN A 82 -1.22 9.95 -6.78
C GLN A 82 -1.28 10.41 -5.33
N ALA A 83 -2.10 9.75 -4.49
CA ALA A 83 -2.19 10.06 -3.06
C ALA A 83 -0.86 9.77 -2.34
N ILE A 84 -0.18 8.68 -2.69
CA ILE A 84 1.16 8.38 -2.15
C ILE A 84 2.16 9.45 -2.58
N GLU A 85 2.24 9.74 -3.88
CA GLU A 85 3.17 10.74 -4.44
C GLU A 85 2.94 12.15 -3.89
N ALA A 86 1.70 12.51 -3.56
CA ALA A 86 1.36 13.80 -2.97
C ALA A 86 1.98 14.02 -1.57
N THR A 87 2.30 12.94 -0.84
CA THR A 87 2.99 13.02 0.46
C THR A 87 4.52 13.15 0.34
N GLY A 88 5.02 13.18 -0.89
CA GLY A 88 6.45 13.20 -1.21
C GLY A 88 7.12 11.83 -1.21
N LEU A 89 6.35 10.75 -1.01
CA LEU A 89 6.85 9.37 -1.11
C LEU A 89 6.75 8.84 -2.53
N SER A 90 7.72 8.05 -2.95
CA SER A 90 7.54 7.12 -4.07
C SER A 90 6.67 5.93 -3.65
N ILE A 91 6.06 5.28 -4.64
CA ILE A 91 5.31 4.03 -4.44
C ILE A 91 6.22 2.94 -3.82
N GLU A 92 7.50 2.92 -4.20
CA GLU A 92 8.48 1.98 -3.65
C GLU A 92 8.74 2.23 -2.17
N GLU A 93 8.97 3.48 -1.77
CA GLU A 93 9.18 3.86 -0.36
C GLU A 93 7.95 3.52 0.49
N TYR A 94 6.75 3.84 0.00
CA TYR A 94 5.50 3.47 0.66
C TYR A 94 5.42 1.95 0.89
N ASN A 95 5.69 1.16 -0.16
CA ASN A 95 5.66 -0.30 -0.06
C ASN A 95 6.76 -0.84 0.86
N ASN A 96 7.92 -0.20 0.92
CA ASN A 96 9.02 -0.59 1.81
C ASN A 96 8.64 -0.38 3.27
N VAL A 97 8.11 0.80 3.62
CA VAL A 97 7.61 1.08 4.98
C VAL A 97 6.50 0.12 5.35
N PHE A 98 5.55 -0.15 4.44
CA PHE A 98 4.49 -1.12 4.66
C PHE A 98 5.00 -2.53 4.99
N ARG A 99 6.02 -3.01 4.27
CA ARG A 99 6.62 -4.33 4.53
C ARG A 99 7.34 -4.36 5.87
N GLN A 100 8.20 -3.38 6.15
CA GLN A 100 8.93 -3.31 7.42
C GLN A 100 7.98 -3.18 8.61
N ALA A 101 6.91 -2.38 8.46
CA ALA A 101 5.89 -2.24 9.48
C ALA A 101 5.14 -3.55 9.74
N ARG A 102 5.13 -4.56 8.87
CA ARG A 102 4.53 -5.86 9.21
C ARG A 102 5.38 -6.66 10.21
N GLU A 103 6.68 -6.40 10.25
CA GLU A 103 7.65 -7.19 10.99
C GLU A 103 8.16 -6.45 12.25
N ASP A 104 8.17 -5.12 12.24
CA ASP A 104 8.60 -4.27 13.36
C ASP A 104 7.42 -3.67 14.13
N LYS A 105 7.23 -4.13 15.38
CA LYS A 105 6.16 -3.66 16.28
C LYS A 105 6.35 -2.22 16.75
N GLU A 106 7.58 -1.75 16.93
CA GLU A 106 7.82 -0.37 17.34
C GLU A 106 7.51 0.58 16.19
N LEU A 107 7.83 0.18 14.95
CA LEU A 107 7.42 0.92 13.75
C LEU A 107 5.89 0.95 13.60
N GLN A 108 5.18 -0.17 13.83
CA GLN A 108 3.71 -0.19 13.84
C GLN A 108 3.13 0.81 14.83
N LYS A 109 3.68 0.84 16.05
CA LYS A 109 3.24 1.74 17.11
C LYS A 109 3.49 3.20 16.74
N LYS A 110 4.66 3.50 16.16
CA LYS A 110 5.01 4.84 15.70
C LYS A 110 4.05 5.35 14.62
N ILE A 111 3.79 4.53 13.59
CA ILE A 111 2.81 4.83 12.54
C ILE A 111 1.42 5.05 13.16
N SER A 112 1.00 4.16 14.05
CA SER A 112 -0.30 4.26 14.71
C SER A 112 -0.44 5.55 15.51
N ASN A 113 0.62 6.01 16.19
CA ASN A 113 0.58 7.28 16.92
C ASN A 113 0.39 8.45 15.94
N MET A 114 1.15 8.49 14.84
CA MET A 114 1.06 9.57 13.84
C MET A 114 -0.31 9.64 13.15
N ILE A 115 -1.02 8.52 13.00
CA ILE A 115 -2.38 8.50 12.44
C ILE A 115 -3.42 9.01 13.45
N ASN A 116 -3.16 8.91 14.76
CA ASN A 116 -4.12 9.26 15.82
C ASN A 116 -3.83 10.62 16.48
N GLU A 117 -2.84 11.38 16.01
CA GLU A 117 -2.56 12.76 16.43
C GLU A 117 -3.54 13.75 15.80
#